data_AF-A0A9Q0SVN9-F1
#
_entry.id   AF-A0A9Q0SVN9-F1
#
_cell.length_a   1.000
_cell.length_b   1.000
_cell.length_c   1.000
_cell.angle_alpha   90.00
_cell.angle_beta   90.00
_cell.angle_gamma   90.00
#
_symmetry.space_group_name_H-M   'P 1'
#
loop_
_entity.id
_entity.type
_entity.pdbx_description
1 polymer ?
#
loop_
_entity_poly.entity_id
_entity_poly.type
_entity_poly.pdbx_seq_one_letter_code
_entity_poly.pdbx_strand_id
1 'polypeptide(L)'
;MAVAGAKLALLLIHILGVAGDGYSSLQENYYGSDNHEHPKRWDSSFKSGLVIGYVFSSVSICTIFLSYCVPWAHLNKRKRNKMTMKTPMMASLMERQEKKRTEANEQICKLGNVVQPWSFVVISNATANFSQSNKIGLGRMGTMYKATLPDGRFFAVKRIVDFHQFEEQIVSELKTLGTLKHKNLLPLYGFCVESNTRLLVYKYTSNGNLFDWIHSVKHRRKTLPWRLRLKIAVGVARGLARLHHGLLGSSGASQHKLKVYFA
;
A
#
# COMPACT_ATOMS: atom_id res chain seq x y z
N MET A 1 -1.15 -44.38 6.56
CA MET A 1 -1.85 -45.67 6.60
C MET A 1 -1.32 -46.57 7.72
N ALA A 2 -1.42 -46.10 8.97
CA ALA A 2 -1.76 -46.93 10.13
C ALA A 2 -2.93 -46.19 10.80
N VAL A 3 -4.04 -46.01 10.08
CA VAL A 3 -5.21 -46.89 10.19
C VAL A 3 -5.53 -47.04 11.67
N ALA A 4 -6.42 -46.21 12.21
CA ALA A 4 -7.85 -46.49 12.18
C ALA A 4 -8.28 -47.78 12.92
N GLY A 5 -7.34 -48.50 13.56
CA GLY A 5 -7.64 -49.59 14.49
C GLY A 5 -7.94 -49.14 15.93
N ALA A 6 -7.62 -47.90 16.32
CA ALA A 6 -7.83 -47.38 17.69
C ALA A 6 -8.93 -46.32 17.82
N LYS A 7 -9.56 -45.88 16.71
CA LYS A 7 -10.98 -45.50 16.79
C LYS A 7 -11.74 -46.73 17.30
N LEU A 8 -12.93 -46.51 17.86
CA LEU A 8 -13.93 -47.55 18.09
C LEU A 8 -13.73 -48.43 19.33
N ALA A 9 -12.51 -48.84 19.71
CA ALA A 9 -12.32 -49.63 20.94
C ALA A 9 -12.65 -48.83 22.23
N LEU A 10 -12.39 -47.52 22.30
CA LEU A 10 -12.75 -46.63 23.44
C LEU A 10 -14.13 -45.97 23.30
N LEU A 11 -14.82 -46.22 22.20
CA LEU A 11 -16.25 -45.93 22.05
C LEU A 11 -17.11 -47.01 22.78
N LEU A 12 -16.51 -48.16 23.14
CA LEU A 12 -17.16 -49.28 23.84
C LEU A 12 -17.09 -49.19 25.37
N ILE A 13 -16.20 -48.37 25.96
CA ILE A 13 -16.16 -48.19 27.41
C ILE A 13 -17.00 -46.98 27.85
N HIS A 14 -18.31 -47.15 27.76
CA HIS A 14 -19.12 -46.71 28.89
C HIS A 14 -19.54 -45.24 28.95
N ILE A 15 -19.99 -44.79 27.80
CA ILE A 15 -21.32 -44.19 27.66
C ILE A 15 -22.43 -45.11 28.23
N LEU A 16 -22.21 -46.44 28.33
CA LEU A 16 -22.88 -47.36 29.28
C LEU A 16 -22.67 -47.00 30.79
N GLY A 17 -22.19 -45.80 31.13
CA GLY A 17 -22.31 -45.16 32.45
C GLY A 17 -23.43 -44.09 32.51
N VAL A 18 -24.27 -44.01 31.47
CA VAL A 18 -25.52 -43.22 31.37
C VAL A 18 -26.63 -43.72 32.32
N ALA A 19 -26.39 -44.69 33.19
CA ALA A 19 -27.37 -45.16 34.18
C ALA A 19 -27.12 -44.53 35.56
N GLY A 20 -27.80 -43.43 35.86
CA GLY A 20 -27.70 -42.75 37.15
C GLY A 20 -28.61 -41.53 37.31
N ASP A 21 -29.83 -41.65 36.79
CA ASP A 21 -31.09 -40.99 37.15
C ASP A 21 -31.08 -39.66 37.94
N GLY A 22 -31.55 -38.62 37.24
CA GLY A 22 -32.74 -37.84 37.61
C GLY A 22 -32.92 -37.42 39.07
N TYR A 23 -32.38 -36.27 39.45
CA TYR A 23 -32.89 -35.51 40.61
C TYR A 23 -34.07 -34.64 40.18
N SER A 24 -35.26 -35.23 40.26
CA SER A 24 -36.52 -34.49 40.38
C SER A 24 -36.60 -33.90 41.77
N SER A 25 -36.74 -32.58 41.82
CA SER A 25 -37.27 -31.82 42.95
C SER A 25 -38.69 -32.27 43.27
N LEU A 26 -38.97 -32.68 44.50
CA LEU A 26 -40.26 -32.45 45.16
C LEU A 26 -40.14 -32.57 46.68
N GLN A 27 -41.06 -31.87 47.30
CA GLN A 27 -41.21 -31.44 48.67
C GLN A 27 -41.87 -32.52 49.54
N GLU A 28 -41.83 -32.29 50.86
CA GLU A 28 -42.82 -32.69 51.87
C GLU A 28 -42.59 -33.96 52.73
N ASN A 29 -42.28 -33.68 54.01
CA ASN A 29 -42.83 -34.20 55.27
C ASN A 29 -43.04 -35.73 55.54
N TYR A 30 -42.78 -36.07 56.82
CA TYR A 30 -43.53 -36.97 57.74
C TYR A 30 -42.80 -38.21 58.34
N TYR A 31 -42.73 -38.21 59.69
CA TYR A 31 -42.63 -39.28 60.72
C TYR A 31 -41.63 -40.47 60.63
N GLY A 32 -40.84 -40.63 61.72
CA GLY A 32 -40.91 -41.84 62.57
C GLY A 32 -39.85 -42.97 62.43
N SER A 33 -39.19 -43.24 63.56
CA SER A 33 -38.68 -44.53 64.09
C SER A 33 -37.57 -45.35 63.40
N ASP A 34 -36.55 -45.61 64.24
CA ASP A 34 -35.79 -46.84 64.46
C ASP A 34 -34.78 -47.41 63.44
N ASN A 35 -33.53 -47.45 63.92
CA ASN A 35 -32.48 -48.48 63.84
C ASN A 35 -32.10 -49.09 62.47
N HIS A 36 -30.83 -48.90 62.07
CA HIS A 36 -29.82 -49.97 61.94
C HIS A 36 -28.52 -49.46 61.28
N GLU A 37 -27.38 -49.84 61.85
CA GLU A 37 -26.02 -49.58 61.34
C GLU A 37 -25.69 -50.38 60.06
N HIS A 38 -24.87 -49.79 59.17
CA HIS A 38 -23.97 -50.52 58.26
C HIS A 38 -22.71 -49.65 57.92
N PRO A 39 -21.47 -50.18 57.96
CA PRO A 39 -20.25 -49.36 57.92
C PRO A 39 -19.73 -49.11 56.49
N LYS A 40 -19.40 -47.84 56.18
CA LYS A 40 -18.73 -47.40 54.94
C LYS A 40 -17.20 -47.36 55.13
N ARG A 41 -16.49 -48.46 54.80
CA ARG A 41 -15.02 -48.59 55.01
C ARG A 41 -14.14 -48.44 53.76
N TRP A 42 -14.69 -48.20 52.58
CA TRP A 42 -13.93 -48.30 51.31
C TRP A 42 -13.72 -47.01 50.49
N ASP A 43 -14.15 -45.83 50.97
CA ASP A 43 -14.16 -44.58 50.16
C ASP A 43 -12.92 -43.68 50.37
N SER A 44 -12.18 -43.82 51.48
CA SER A 44 -11.05 -42.95 51.80
C SER A 44 -9.78 -43.26 51.01
N SER A 45 -9.53 -44.55 50.73
CA SER A 45 -8.32 -45.01 50.03
C SER A 45 -8.34 -44.68 48.53
N PHE A 46 -9.52 -44.58 47.92
CA PHE A 46 -9.64 -44.26 46.49
C PHE A 46 -9.46 -42.76 46.20
N LYS A 47 -10.02 -41.90 47.07
CA LYS A 47 -9.88 -40.44 46.96
C LYS A 47 -8.43 -39.98 47.11
N SER A 48 -7.69 -40.61 48.03
CA SER A 48 -6.27 -40.31 48.25
C SER A 48 -5.40 -40.72 47.05
N GLY A 49 -5.71 -41.83 46.37
CA GLY A 49 -5.04 -42.22 45.12
C GLY A 49 -5.25 -41.22 43.97
N LEU A 50 -6.46 -40.66 43.82
CA LEU A 50 -6.76 -39.67 42.79
C LEU A 50 -6.03 -38.34 43.00
N VAL A 51 -5.92 -37.88 44.26
CA VAL A 51 -5.20 -36.65 44.60
C VAL A 51 -3.71 -36.79 44.26
N ILE A 52 -3.11 -37.93 44.62
CA ILE A 52 -1.70 -38.21 44.34
C ILE A 52 -1.48 -38.25 42.81
N GLY A 53 -2.34 -38.95 42.07
CA GLY A 53 -2.27 -39.03 40.61
C GLY A 53 -2.36 -37.67 39.91
N TYR A 54 -3.24 -36.78 40.38
CA TYR A 54 -3.39 -35.43 39.84
C TYR A 54 -2.13 -34.58 40.05
N VAL A 55 -1.53 -34.66 41.24
CA VAL A 55 -0.29 -33.93 41.55
C VAL A 55 0.84 -34.36 40.62
N PHE A 56 1.07 -35.67 40.46
CA PHE A 56 2.13 -36.17 39.57
C PHE A 56 1.90 -35.81 38.09
N SER A 57 0.65 -35.87 37.62
CA SER A 57 0.30 -35.48 36.25
C SER A 57 0.55 -33.99 36.01
N SER A 58 0.13 -33.14 36.95
CA SER A 58 0.33 -31.68 36.84
C SER A 58 1.80 -31.30 36.80
N VAL A 59 2.64 -31.94 37.63
CA VAL A 59 4.09 -31.68 37.68
C VAL A 59 4.76 -32.13 36.38
N SER A 60 4.37 -33.30 35.84
CA SER A 60 4.92 -33.80 34.57
C SER A 60 4.56 -32.88 33.39
N ILE A 61 3.31 -32.41 33.32
CA ILE A 61 2.88 -31.47 32.27
C ILE A 61 3.61 -30.12 32.40
N CYS A 62 3.76 -29.60 33.62
CA CYS A 62 4.48 -28.36 33.87
C CYS A 62 5.96 -28.46 33.51
N THR A 63 6.64 -29.57 33.83
CA THR A 63 8.07 -29.73 33.49
C THR A 63 8.29 -29.83 31.98
N ILE A 64 7.42 -30.56 31.27
CA ILE A 64 7.43 -30.64 29.80
C ILE A 64 7.14 -29.25 29.21
N PHE A 65 6.10 -28.57 29.67
CA PHE A 65 5.73 -27.24 29.17
C PHE A 65 6.86 -26.23 29.37
N LEU A 66 7.51 -26.19 30.54
CA LEU A 66 8.65 -25.31 30.79
C LEU A 66 9.89 -25.69 29.95
N SER A 67 10.17 -26.99 29.79
CA SER A 67 11.27 -27.52 28.97
C SER A 67 11.13 -27.14 27.50
N TYR A 68 9.91 -27.11 26.95
CA TYR A 68 9.67 -26.71 25.57
C TYR A 68 9.48 -25.19 25.41
N CYS A 69 8.78 -24.53 26.34
CA CYS A 69 8.44 -23.10 26.23
C CYS A 69 9.65 -22.20 26.45
N VAL A 70 10.57 -22.54 27.36
CA VAL A 70 11.73 -21.69 27.66
C VAL A 70 12.72 -21.63 26.49
N PRO A 71 13.15 -22.76 25.87
CA PRO A 71 13.98 -22.74 24.67
C PRO A 71 13.27 -22.09 23.48
N TRP A 72 11.97 -22.33 23.29
CA TRP A 72 11.20 -21.72 22.22
C TRP A 72 11.09 -20.20 22.39
N ALA A 73 10.82 -19.71 23.60
CA ALA A 73 10.82 -18.29 23.93
C ALA A 73 12.20 -17.65 23.76
N HIS A 74 13.27 -18.35 24.16
CA HIS A 74 14.65 -17.89 24.03
C HIS A 74 15.11 -17.81 22.57
N LEU A 75 14.79 -18.83 21.75
CA LEU A 75 15.04 -18.82 20.30
C LEU A 75 14.25 -17.72 19.58
N ASN A 76 13.01 -17.47 19.99
CA ASN A 76 12.18 -16.40 19.43
C ASN A 76 12.70 -15.00 19.84
N LYS A 77 13.24 -14.85 21.06
CA LYS A 77 13.95 -13.64 21.52
C LYS A 77 15.23 -13.41 20.72
N ARG A 78 15.98 -14.47 20.38
CA ARG A 78 17.18 -14.40 19.52
C ARG A 78 16.85 -14.01 18.08
N LYS A 79 15.75 -14.50 17.49
CA LYS A 79 15.24 -14.04 16.19
C LYS A 79 14.83 -12.57 16.20
N ARG A 80 14.17 -12.11 17.28
CA ARG A 80 13.79 -10.70 17.49
C ARG A 80 15.01 -9.78 17.62
N ASN A 81 16.05 -10.23 18.32
CA ASN A 81 17.30 -9.48 18.47
C ASN A 81 18.14 -9.44 17.17
N LYS A 82 18.11 -10.50 16.36
CA LYS A 82 18.72 -10.52 15.02
C LYS A 82 17.97 -9.61 14.03
N MET A 83 16.65 -9.48 14.18
CA MET A 83 15.82 -8.53 13.40
C MET A 83 16.10 -7.07 13.79
N THR A 84 16.47 -6.82 15.06
CA THR A 84 16.82 -5.49 15.60
C THR A 84 18.32 -5.15 15.51
N MET A 85 19.17 -6.03 14.98
CA MET A 85 20.61 -5.77 14.71
C MET A 85 20.95 -5.43 13.24
N LYS A 86 20.01 -5.53 12.29
CA LYS A 86 20.22 -5.07 10.89
C LYS A 86 20.04 -3.55 10.72
N THR A 87 19.87 -2.84 11.83
CA THR A 87 19.31 -1.49 11.92
C THR A 87 20.29 -0.34 11.66
N PRO A 88 21.60 -0.38 11.97
CA PRO A 88 22.49 0.76 11.67
C PRO A 88 22.77 0.90 10.17
N MET A 89 22.86 -0.21 9.44
CA MET A 89 22.97 -0.18 7.97
C MET A 89 21.69 0.34 7.31
N MET A 90 20.51 -0.09 7.78
CA MET A 90 19.25 0.42 7.24
C MET A 90 19.02 1.89 7.59
N ALA A 91 19.36 2.32 8.81
CA ALA A 91 19.27 3.71 9.23
C ALA A 91 20.19 4.63 8.40
N SER A 92 21.45 4.24 8.20
CA SER A 92 22.38 5.00 7.35
C SER A 92 21.97 5.03 5.87
N LEU A 93 21.36 3.95 5.36
CA LEU A 93 20.77 3.95 4.01
C LEU A 93 19.57 4.90 3.91
N MET A 94 18.68 4.90 4.91
CA MET A 94 17.53 5.82 4.96
C MET A 94 17.98 7.28 5.08
N GLU A 95 18.97 7.57 5.94
CA GLU A 95 19.55 8.91 6.06
C GLU A 95 20.19 9.38 4.74
N ARG A 96 20.93 8.49 4.06
CA ARG A 96 21.50 8.79 2.75
C ARG A 96 20.43 9.03 1.69
N GLN A 97 19.30 8.32 1.75
CA GLN A 97 18.17 8.55 0.85
C GLN A 97 17.45 9.86 1.15
N GLU A 98 17.23 10.20 2.42
CA GLU A 98 16.61 11.46 2.84
C GLU A 98 17.47 12.66 2.44
N LYS A 99 18.80 12.55 2.59
CA LYS A 99 19.75 13.57 2.14
C LYS A 99 19.67 13.81 0.63
N LYS A 100 19.78 12.73 -0.17
CA LYS A 100 19.63 12.82 -1.64
C LYS A 100 18.30 13.44 -2.05
N ARG A 101 17.22 13.04 -1.38
CA ARG A 101 15.88 13.57 -1.64
C ARG A 101 15.79 15.06 -1.32
N THR A 102 16.44 15.52 -0.25
CA THR A 102 16.45 16.94 0.13
C THR A 102 17.23 17.77 -0.88
N GLU A 103 18.39 17.30 -1.31
CA GLU A 103 19.21 17.94 -2.37
C GLU A 103 18.42 18.08 -3.68
N ALA A 104 17.75 17.01 -4.11
CA ALA A 104 16.91 17.00 -5.30
C ALA A 104 15.73 17.98 -5.22
N ASN A 105 15.09 18.09 -4.05
CA ASN A 105 14.00 19.05 -3.83
C ASN A 105 14.49 20.48 -3.90
N GLU A 106 15.65 20.75 -3.28
CA GLU A 106 16.27 22.07 -3.31
C GLU A 106 16.57 22.48 -4.76
N GLN A 107 17.10 21.55 -5.57
CA GLN A 107 17.35 21.79 -6.99
C GLN A 107 16.06 22.14 -7.76
N ILE A 108 14.95 21.47 -7.49
CA ILE A 108 13.66 21.78 -8.13
C ILE A 108 13.11 23.11 -7.62
N CYS A 109 13.19 23.39 -6.33
CA CYS A 109 12.74 24.66 -5.75
C CYS A 109 13.50 25.86 -6.34
N LYS A 110 14.79 25.72 -6.68
CA LYS A 110 15.56 26.75 -7.40
C LYS A 110 14.98 27.09 -8.78
N LEU A 111 14.21 26.19 -9.39
CA LEU A 111 13.49 26.45 -10.65
C LEU A 111 12.20 27.26 -10.45
N GLY A 112 11.87 27.67 -9.21
CA GLY A 112 10.74 28.55 -8.90
C GLY A 112 10.79 29.90 -9.63
N ASN A 113 11.98 30.35 -10.01
CA ASN A 113 12.16 31.56 -10.83
C ASN A 113 11.77 31.36 -12.31
N VAL A 114 11.71 30.11 -12.77
CA VAL A 114 11.39 29.73 -14.16
C VAL A 114 9.93 29.30 -14.28
N VAL A 115 9.46 28.51 -13.31
CA VAL A 115 8.10 27.95 -13.28
C VAL A 115 7.49 28.25 -11.92
N GLN A 116 6.24 28.69 -11.89
CA GLN A 116 5.59 29.09 -10.65
C GLN A 116 5.38 27.89 -9.69
N PRO A 117 5.87 27.95 -8.45
CA PRO A 117 5.52 26.96 -7.43
C PRO A 117 4.07 27.13 -6.99
N TRP A 118 3.36 26.01 -6.80
CA TRP A 118 1.97 25.96 -6.37
C TRP A 118 1.84 25.21 -5.05
N SER A 119 0.89 25.63 -4.22
CA SER A 119 0.57 24.95 -2.95
C SER A 119 -0.10 23.59 -3.21
N PHE A 120 0.31 22.58 -2.44
CA PHE A 120 -0.32 21.25 -2.50
C PHE A 120 -1.81 21.32 -2.17
N VAL A 121 -2.21 22.12 -1.18
CA VAL A 121 -3.61 22.27 -0.75
C VAL A 121 -4.48 22.74 -1.92
N VAL A 122 -4.01 23.75 -2.67
CA VAL A 122 -4.73 24.26 -3.85
C VAL A 122 -4.91 23.16 -4.89
N ILE A 123 -3.86 22.41 -5.19
CA ILE A 123 -3.91 21.33 -6.19
C ILE A 123 -4.77 20.15 -5.72
N SER A 124 -4.65 19.77 -4.44
CA SER A 124 -5.43 18.68 -3.85
C SER A 124 -6.92 19.02 -3.91
N ASN A 125 -7.31 20.23 -3.50
CA ASN A 125 -8.70 20.67 -3.59
C ASN A 125 -9.20 20.71 -5.04
N ALA A 126 -8.41 21.29 -5.96
CA ALA A 126 -8.78 21.38 -7.37
C ALA A 126 -8.92 20.01 -8.05
N THR A 127 -8.24 18.98 -7.56
CA THR A 127 -8.34 17.60 -8.06
C THR A 127 -9.31 16.72 -7.27
N ALA A 128 -10.06 17.29 -6.31
CA ALA A 128 -10.88 16.54 -5.36
C ALA A 128 -10.09 15.43 -4.65
N ASN A 129 -8.94 15.80 -4.07
CA ASN A 129 -7.99 14.91 -3.41
C ASN A 129 -7.50 13.76 -4.30
N PHE A 130 -7.16 14.08 -5.56
CA PHE A 130 -6.73 13.10 -6.56
C PHE A 130 -7.74 11.95 -6.75
N SER A 131 -9.04 12.28 -6.73
CA SER A 131 -10.13 11.33 -6.96
C SER A 131 -10.00 10.60 -8.30
N GLN A 132 -10.42 9.34 -8.33
CA GLN A 132 -10.45 8.53 -9.55
C GLN A 132 -11.37 9.13 -10.63
N SER A 133 -12.43 9.84 -10.25
CA SER A 133 -13.30 10.51 -11.21
C SER A 133 -12.60 11.62 -12.00
N ASN A 134 -11.52 12.19 -11.45
CA ASN A 134 -10.70 13.20 -12.10
C ASN A 134 -9.47 12.60 -12.81
N LYS A 135 -9.26 11.28 -12.78
CA LYS A 135 -8.14 10.66 -13.48
C LYS A 135 -8.36 10.74 -14.99
N ILE A 136 -7.42 11.37 -15.70
CA ILE A 136 -7.48 11.53 -17.17
C ILE A 136 -6.45 10.66 -17.91
N GLY A 137 -5.49 10.06 -17.20
CA GLY A 137 -4.57 9.12 -17.82
C GLY A 137 -3.55 8.54 -16.85
N LEU A 138 -2.97 7.40 -17.23
CA LEU A 138 -1.83 6.79 -16.55
C LEU A 138 -0.63 6.81 -17.51
N GLY A 139 0.47 7.40 -17.09
CA GLY A 139 1.72 7.42 -17.84
C GLY A 139 2.85 6.76 -17.07
N ARG A 140 4.00 6.59 -17.73
CA ARG A 140 5.19 5.96 -17.14
C ARG A 140 5.66 6.61 -15.83
N MET A 141 5.56 7.94 -15.74
CA MET A 141 6.04 8.69 -14.56
C MET A 141 5.00 8.79 -13.45
N GLY A 142 3.74 8.43 -13.74
CA GLY A 142 2.65 8.53 -12.78
C GLY A 142 1.31 8.86 -13.41
N THR A 143 0.40 9.37 -12.60
CA THR A 143 -1.01 9.55 -12.97
C THR A 143 -1.33 11.01 -13.28
N MET A 144 -2.12 11.23 -14.33
CA MET A 144 -2.62 12.54 -14.72
C MET A 144 -4.04 12.74 -14.23
N TYR A 145 -4.31 13.88 -13.61
CA TYR A 145 -5.62 14.27 -13.08
C TYR A 145 -6.08 15.58 -13.72
N LYS A 146 -7.39 15.71 -13.95
CA LYS A 146 -8.02 16.99 -14.22
C LYS A 146 -8.14 17.76 -12.91
N ALA A 147 -7.73 19.03 -12.93
CA ALA A 147 -7.92 19.96 -11.83
C ALA A 147 -8.85 21.08 -12.28
N THR A 148 -9.79 21.46 -11.42
CA THR A 148 -10.70 22.59 -11.63
C THR A 148 -10.46 23.61 -10.52
N LEU A 149 -9.96 24.79 -10.87
CA LEU A 149 -9.78 25.87 -9.90
C LEU A 149 -11.12 26.53 -9.58
N PRO A 150 -11.24 27.24 -8.44
CA PRO A 150 -12.45 27.97 -8.06
C PRO A 150 -12.89 29.02 -9.10
N ASP A 151 -11.93 29.54 -9.87
CA ASP A 151 -12.16 30.51 -10.96
C ASP A 151 -12.68 29.86 -12.27
N GLY A 152 -12.92 28.55 -12.28
CA GLY A 152 -13.43 27.80 -13.42
C GLY A 152 -12.36 27.38 -14.43
N ARG A 153 -11.08 27.70 -14.22
CA ARG A 153 -10.00 27.24 -15.12
C ARG A 153 -9.67 25.77 -14.89
N PHE A 154 -9.36 25.07 -15.98
CA PHE A 154 -8.97 23.66 -15.96
C PHE A 154 -7.47 23.48 -16.20
N PHE A 155 -6.87 22.60 -15.40
CA PHE A 155 -5.48 22.18 -15.52
C PHE A 155 -5.36 20.65 -15.55
N ALA A 156 -4.24 20.18 -16.07
CA ALA A 156 -3.85 18.78 -16.00
C ALA A 156 -2.69 18.65 -15.00
N VAL A 157 -2.87 17.83 -13.97
CA VAL A 157 -1.92 17.65 -12.87
C VAL A 157 -1.31 16.26 -12.97
N LYS A 158 -0.02 16.19 -13.23
CA LYS A 158 0.76 14.96 -13.27
C LYS A 158 1.34 14.70 -11.89
N ARG A 159 0.81 13.68 -11.20
CA ARG A 159 1.34 13.20 -9.93
C ARG A 159 2.40 12.15 -10.18
N ILE A 160 3.64 12.42 -9.77
CA ILE A 160 4.76 11.51 -9.92
C ILE A 160 4.71 10.43 -8.84
N VAL A 161 4.96 9.17 -9.22
CA VAL A 161 4.92 8.02 -8.29
C VAL A 161 6.30 7.70 -7.72
N ASP A 162 7.34 7.66 -8.55
CA ASP A 162 8.73 7.42 -8.13
C ASP A 162 9.59 8.63 -8.52
N PHE A 163 9.77 9.54 -7.58
CA PHE A 163 10.54 10.75 -7.83
C PHE A 163 12.01 10.45 -8.10
N HIS A 164 12.63 9.55 -7.33
CA HIS A 164 14.06 9.26 -7.45
C HIS A 164 14.37 8.64 -8.83
N GLN A 165 13.48 7.82 -9.36
CA GLN A 165 13.64 7.29 -10.71
C GLN A 165 13.52 8.38 -11.79
N PHE A 166 12.71 9.41 -11.54
CA PHE A 166 12.33 10.39 -12.56
C PHE A 166 12.87 11.82 -12.36
N GLU A 167 13.79 12.02 -11.42
CA GLU A 167 14.30 13.34 -11.02
C GLU A 167 14.85 14.13 -12.21
N GLU A 168 15.79 13.54 -12.96
CA GLU A 168 16.40 14.18 -14.12
C GLU A 168 15.36 14.56 -15.18
N GLN A 169 14.36 13.70 -15.41
CA GLN A 169 13.31 13.99 -16.38
C GLN A 169 12.39 15.10 -15.89
N ILE A 170 12.12 15.20 -14.58
CA ILE A 170 11.34 16.28 -14.00
C ILE A 170 12.11 17.60 -14.13
N VAL A 171 13.38 17.62 -13.76
CA VAL A 171 14.24 18.81 -13.89
C VAL A 171 14.34 19.25 -15.35
N SER A 172 14.58 18.32 -16.26
CA SER A 172 14.62 18.58 -17.71
C SER A 172 13.29 19.15 -18.22
N GLU A 173 12.17 18.58 -17.77
CA GLU A 173 10.82 19.02 -18.14
C GLU A 173 10.51 20.43 -17.62
N LEU A 174 10.84 20.73 -16.37
CA LEU A 174 10.71 22.06 -15.77
C LEU A 174 11.57 23.10 -16.49
N LYS A 175 12.86 22.80 -16.75
CA LYS A 175 13.77 23.71 -17.46
C LYS A 175 13.29 23.98 -18.89
N THR A 176 12.90 22.93 -19.60
CA THR A 176 12.55 23.03 -21.02
C THR A 176 11.18 23.68 -21.20
N LEU A 177 10.13 23.16 -20.57
CA LEU A 177 8.77 23.67 -20.75
C LEU A 177 8.49 24.94 -19.94
N GLY A 178 9.28 25.21 -18.90
CA GLY A 178 9.19 26.47 -18.16
C GLY A 178 9.75 27.66 -18.93
N THR A 179 10.82 27.46 -19.70
CA THR A 179 11.45 28.53 -20.49
C THR A 179 10.85 28.63 -21.90
N LEU A 180 10.55 27.51 -22.56
CA LEU A 180 10.11 27.49 -23.94
C LEU A 180 8.59 27.57 -24.06
N LYS A 181 8.10 28.76 -24.38
CA LYS A 181 6.69 28.98 -24.74
C LYS A 181 6.49 28.89 -26.25
N HIS A 182 5.59 28.02 -26.69
CA HIS A 182 5.23 27.87 -28.10
C HIS A 182 3.82 27.32 -28.27
N LYS A 183 3.11 27.74 -29.33
CA LYS A 183 1.71 27.33 -29.59
C LYS A 183 1.52 25.83 -29.83
N ASN A 184 2.59 25.14 -30.23
CA ASN A 184 2.62 23.69 -30.46
C ASN A 184 3.44 22.96 -29.38
N LEU A 185 3.56 23.53 -28.18
CA LEU A 185 4.08 22.81 -27.01
C LEU A 185 3.04 22.92 -25.91
N LEU A 186 2.83 21.84 -25.16
CA LEU A 186 1.88 21.87 -24.04
C LEU A 186 2.44 22.77 -22.93
N PRO A 187 1.76 23.88 -22.57
CA PRO A 187 2.30 24.81 -21.57
C PRO A 187 2.32 24.19 -20.18
N LEU A 188 3.47 24.29 -19.52
CA LEU A 188 3.65 24.01 -18.10
C LEU A 188 3.41 25.31 -17.32
N TYR A 189 2.46 25.29 -16.39
CA TYR A 189 2.05 26.44 -15.59
C TYR A 189 2.69 26.47 -14.21
N GLY A 190 2.96 25.29 -13.66
CA GLY A 190 3.41 25.22 -12.28
C GLY A 190 3.96 23.87 -11.89
N PHE A 191 4.50 23.82 -10.68
CA PHE A 191 4.90 22.59 -10.03
C PHE A 191 4.62 22.66 -8.53
N CYS A 192 4.62 21.50 -7.87
CA CYS A 192 4.54 21.43 -6.43
C CYS A 192 5.54 20.40 -5.92
N VAL A 193 6.33 20.80 -4.92
CA VAL A 193 7.28 19.96 -4.19
C VAL A 193 6.93 20.09 -2.72
N GLU A 194 6.22 19.09 -2.18
CA GLU A 194 5.87 19.08 -0.77
C GLU A 194 6.00 17.66 -0.21
N SER A 195 6.73 17.50 0.89
CA SER A 195 6.98 16.21 1.53
C SER A 195 7.38 15.14 0.50
N ASN A 196 6.55 14.10 0.29
CA ASN A 196 6.81 13.01 -0.65
C ASN A 196 6.07 13.14 -2.00
N THR A 197 5.46 14.28 -2.26
CA THR A 197 4.62 14.50 -3.44
C THR A 197 5.27 15.48 -4.39
N ARG A 198 5.39 15.07 -5.66
CA ARG A 198 5.86 15.92 -6.75
C ARG A 198 4.78 16.00 -7.81
N LEU A 199 4.35 17.22 -8.12
CA LEU A 199 3.28 17.49 -9.07
C LEU A 199 3.79 18.44 -10.15
N LEU A 200 3.37 18.20 -11.39
CA LEU A 200 3.56 19.11 -12.51
C LEU A 200 2.19 19.55 -13.03
N VAL A 201 1.99 20.84 -13.23
CA VAL A 201 0.71 21.46 -13.59
C VAL A 201 0.79 21.99 -15.01
N TYR A 202 -0.04 21.47 -15.90
CA TYR A 202 -0.09 21.82 -17.32
C TYR A 202 -1.44 22.41 -17.69
N LYS A 203 -1.50 23.04 -18.87
CA LYS A 203 -2.77 23.37 -19.52
C LYS A 203 -3.61 22.10 -19.70
N TYR A 204 -4.89 22.14 -19.31
CA TYR A 204 -5.83 21.08 -19.69
C TYR A 204 -6.22 21.19 -21.16
N THR A 205 -6.31 20.05 -21.86
CA THR A 205 -6.81 19.94 -23.23
C THR A 205 -8.03 19.03 -23.26
N SER A 206 -9.17 19.55 -23.74
CA SER A 206 -10.43 18.80 -23.80
C SER A 206 -10.46 17.70 -24.85
N ASN A 207 -9.60 17.81 -25.87
CA ASN A 207 -9.53 16.83 -26.96
C ASN A 207 -8.79 15.55 -26.57
N GLY A 208 -8.29 15.43 -25.34
CA GLY A 208 -7.55 14.24 -24.90
C GLY A 208 -6.20 14.09 -25.61
N ASN A 209 -5.67 12.85 -25.64
CA ASN A 209 -4.38 12.55 -26.24
C ASN A 209 -4.53 12.03 -27.67
N LEU A 210 -3.52 12.27 -28.51
CA LEU A 210 -3.52 11.85 -29.91
C LEU A 210 -3.49 10.32 -30.07
N PHE A 211 -2.92 9.59 -29.11
CA PHE A 211 -2.86 8.13 -29.16
C PHE A 211 -4.27 7.54 -29.23
N ASP A 212 -5.19 8.02 -28.40
CA ASP A 212 -6.58 7.58 -28.37
C ASP A 212 -7.30 7.93 -29.68
N TRP A 213 -7.02 9.08 -30.29
CA TRP A 213 -7.60 9.44 -31.58
C TRP A 213 -7.15 8.55 -32.74
N ILE A 214 -5.91 8.05 -32.69
CA ILE A 214 -5.34 7.20 -33.76
C ILE A 214 -5.72 5.73 -33.56
N HIS A 215 -5.74 5.25 -32.31
CA HIS A 215 -5.91 3.83 -31.98
C HIS A 215 -7.31 3.48 -31.48
N SER A 216 -8.27 4.40 -31.56
CA SER A 216 -9.61 4.16 -31.06
C SER A 216 -10.35 3.05 -31.81
N VAL A 217 -10.39 1.87 -31.20
CA VAL A 217 -11.33 0.79 -31.53
C VAL A 217 -12.76 1.13 -31.03
N LYS A 218 -12.85 1.94 -29.96
CA LYS A 218 -14.12 2.34 -29.30
C LYS A 218 -14.84 3.51 -29.98
N HIS A 219 -14.11 4.45 -30.58
CA HIS A 219 -14.69 5.58 -31.31
C HIS A 219 -14.80 5.28 -32.81
N ARG A 220 -15.61 4.27 -33.18
CA ARG A 220 -15.97 3.98 -34.59
C ARG A 220 -16.67 5.15 -35.33
N ARG A 221 -16.81 6.32 -34.71
CA ARG A 221 -17.56 7.48 -35.24
C ARG A 221 -16.76 8.78 -35.39
N LYS A 222 -15.48 8.82 -35.02
CA LYS A 222 -14.66 10.06 -35.14
C LYS A 222 -13.25 9.74 -35.63
N THR A 223 -13.13 9.36 -36.89
CA THR A 223 -11.83 9.30 -37.57
C THR A 223 -11.31 10.73 -37.75
N LEU A 224 -10.04 10.99 -37.41
CA LEU A 224 -9.42 12.29 -37.69
C LEU A 224 -9.39 12.53 -39.20
N PRO A 225 -10.03 13.60 -39.73
CA PRO A 225 -9.97 13.92 -41.15
C PRO A 225 -8.53 14.18 -41.61
N TRP A 226 -8.21 13.86 -42.86
CA TRP A 226 -6.84 14.00 -43.40
C TRP A 226 -6.26 15.41 -43.20
N ARG A 227 -7.06 16.45 -43.48
CA ARG A 227 -6.66 17.85 -43.25
C ARG A 227 -6.23 18.11 -41.80
N LEU A 228 -6.92 17.51 -40.82
CA LEU A 228 -6.58 17.66 -39.41
C LEU A 228 -5.31 16.88 -39.04
N ARG A 229 -5.10 15.69 -39.63
CA ARG A 229 -3.84 14.93 -39.46
C ARG A 229 -2.63 15.72 -39.95
N LEU A 230 -2.73 16.33 -41.13
CA LEU A 230 -1.69 17.21 -41.67
C LEU A 230 -1.42 18.39 -40.74
N LYS A 231 -2.47 19.05 -40.23
CA LYS A 231 -2.34 20.15 -39.27
C LYS A 231 -1.62 19.72 -37.98
N ILE A 232 -1.94 18.54 -37.46
CA ILE A 232 -1.28 17.95 -36.29
C ILE A 232 0.20 17.66 -36.59
N ALA A 233 0.50 17.01 -37.72
CA ALA A 233 1.87 16.69 -38.13
C ALA A 233 2.75 17.95 -38.29
N VAL A 234 2.21 19.00 -38.93
CA VAL A 234 2.90 20.29 -39.06
C VAL A 234 3.08 20.95 -37.68
N GLY A 235 2.08 20.86 -36.80
CA GLY A 235 2.18 21.36 -35.43
C GLY A 235 3.29 20.66 -34.64
N VAL A 236 3.33 19.33 -34.69
CA VAL A 236 4.37 18.48 -34.10
C VAL A 236 5.76 18.91 -34.61
N ALA A 237 5.94 19.01 -35.93
CA ALA A 237 7.21 19.41 -36.53
C ALA A 237 7.66 20.81 -36.05
N ARG A 238 6.74 21.78 -35.99
CA ARG A 238 7.03 23.13 -35.48
C ARG A 238 7.43 23.13 -34.00
N GLY A 239 6.73 22.35 -33.17
CA GLY A 239 7.06 22.21 -31.76
C GLY A 239 8.42 21.54 -31.54
N LEU A 240 8.72 20.47 -32.28
CA LEU A 240 10.05 19.82 -32.26
C LEU A 240 11.16 20.78 -32.70
N ALA A 241 10.96 21.51 -33.79
CA ALA A 241 11.92 22.50 -34.26
C ALA A 241 12.20 23.57 -33.18
N ARG A 242 11.15 24.02 -32.47
CA ARG A 242 11.31 24.97 -31.36
C ARG A 242 12.12 24.39 -30.21
N LEU A 243 11.88 23.13 -29.84
CA LEU A 243 12.67 22.44 -28.81
C LEU A 243 14.13 22.32 -29.24
N HIS A 244 14.40 21.93 -30.49
CA HIS A 244 15.75 21.80 -31.02
C HIS A 244 16.52 23.13 -30.97
N HIS A 245 15.93 24.23 -31.46
CA HIS A 245 16.58 25.55 -31.42
C HIS A 245 16.74 26.08 -29.98
N GLY A 246 15.79 25.81 -29.09
CA GLY A 246 15.87 26.23 -27.69
C GLY A 246 16.95 25.50 -26.90
N LEU A 247 17.19 24.22 -27.19
CA LEU A 247 18.22 23.41 -26.55
C LEU A 247 19.63 23.73 -27.08
N LEU A 248 19.77 24.07 -28.37
CA LEU A 248 21.07 24.42 -28.97
C LEU A 248 21.64 25.77 -28.48
N GLY A 249 20.81 26.68 -27.96
CA GLY A 249 21.27 27.94 -27.34
C GLY A 249 21.80 27.78 -25.91
N SER A 250 21.62 26.61 -25.29
CA SER A 250 22.08 26.27 -23.94
C SER A 250 23.13 25.17 -24.03
N SER A 251 24.26 25.45 -24.70
CA SER A 251 25.28 24.43 -24.96
C SER A 251 25.97 24.00 -23.67
N GLY A 252 25.68 22.76 -23.27
CA GLY A 252 26.17 22.12 -22.05
C GLY A 252 25.43 20.81 -21.78
N ALA A 253 25.66 19.81 -22.64
CA ALA A 253 25.46 18.38 -22.43
C ALA A 253 24.07 17.71 -22.62
N SER A 254 24.20 16.51 -23.19
CA SER A 254 23.34 15.33 -23.17
C SER A 254 22.06 15.30 -24.01
N GLN A 255 22.20 14.63 -25.16
CA GLN A 255 21.08 14.07 -25.93
C GLN A 255 20.36 12.99 -25.11
N HIS A 256 19.34 13.37 -24.35
CA HIS A 256 18.37 12.41 -23.83
C HIS A 256 17.00 12.61 -24.49
N LYS A 257 16.48 11.49 -25.02
CA LYS A 257 15.20 11.30 -25.73
C LYS A 257 14.14 12.35 -25.39
N LEU A 258 13.87 13.24 -26.34
CA LEU A 258 12.70 14.11 -26.33
C LEU A 258 11.44 13.26 -26.21
N LYS A 259 10.70 13.43 -25.11
CA LYS A 259 9.30 13.02 -25.05
C LYS A 259 8.45 14.15 -25.59
N VAL A 260 7.67 13.79 -26.58
CA VAL A 260 6.80 14.64 -27.35
C VAL A 260 5.60 15.07 -26.47
N TYR A 261 5.59 16.34 -26.05
CA TYR A 261 4.48 16.98 -25.33
C TYR A 261 3.68 17.87 -26.30
N PHE A 262 2.81 17.27 -27.12
CA PHE A 262 1.93 18.01 -28.03
C PHE A 262 0.51 18.12 -27.49
N ALA A 263 -0.09 19.29 -27.74
CA ALA A 263 -1.51 19.58 -27.54
C ALA A 263 -2.31 19.31 -28.83
#